data_AF-A0A662HED0-F1
#
_entry.id   AF-A0A662HED0-F1
#
_cell.length_a   1.000
_cell.length_b   1.000
_cell.length_c   1.000
_cell.angle_alpha   90.00
_cell.angle_beta   90.00
_cell.angle_gamma   90.00
#
_symmetry.space_group_name_H-M   'P 1'
#
loop_
_entity.id
_entity.type
_entity.pdbx_description
1 polymer ?
#
loop_
_entity_poly.entity_id
_entity_poly.type
_entity_poly.pdbx_seq_one_letter_code
_entity_poly.pdbx_strand_id
1 'polypeptide(L)'
;VARELGITYFVLFDKTLVNAMRARPDLFEELFVEPPFHVFRTTSFNPIVSIKGGVVEDVEIRPGEIVVKYSASNDTVVYVRQVEYPGWHARVDGREVEVGRYYPNVPSFVLVPDDGTLTNYKIPFIKVEVPGGEHVLRLYYRLSTPGDAITLVSAITLAALVVLSYLTQRVIRGAKLLRSGHEARGRRPSSGAALPG
;
A
#
# COMPACT_ATOMS: atom_id res chain seq x y z
N VAL A 1 -14.17 -10.03 18.01
CA VAL A 1 -13.64 -8.89 17.22
C VAL A 1 -12.29 -8.41 17.74
N ALA A 2 -12.19 -7.93 18.98
CA ALA A 2 -10.91 -7.46 19.57
C ALA A 2 -9.75 -8.46 19.42
N ARG A 3 -10.03 -9.75 19.69
CA ARG A 3 -9.10 -10.85 19.49
C ARG A 3 -8.59 -10.99 18.07
N GLU A 4 -9.47 -10.89 17.08
CA GLU A 4 -9.12 -11.01 15.66
C GLU A 4 -8.24 -9.84 15.19
N LEU A 5 -8.44 -8.66 15.78
CA LEU A 5 -7.71 -7.43 15.48
C LEU A 5 -6.40 -7.27 16.28
N GLY A 6 -6.12 -8.15 17.26
CA GLY A 6 -4.94 -8.01 18.12
C GLY A 6 -5.03 -6.81 19.08
N ILE A 7 -6.24 -6.28 19.31
CA ILE A 7 -6.45 -5.16 20.22
C ILE A 7 -6.53 -5.70 21.63
N THR A 8 -5.57 -5.29 22.46
CA THR A 8 -5.51 -5.65 23.88
C THR A 8 -5.99 -4.52 24.78
N TYR A 9 -5.86 -3.26 24.35
CA TYR A 9 -6.23 -2.08 25.14
C TYR A 9 -7.23 -1.20 24.38
N PHE A 10 -8.19 -0.65 25.12
CA PHE A 10 -9.18 0.30 24.63
C PHE A 10 -9.11 1.57 25.47
N VAL A 11 -9.02 2.72 24.81
CA VAL A 11 -9.14 4.04 25.46
C VAL A 11 -10.50 4.62 25.05
N LEU A 12 -11.37 4.83 26.02
CA LEU A 12 -12.74 5.28 25.80
C LEU A 12 -13.02 6.57 26.57
N PHE A 13 -13.86 7.41 25.99
CA PHE A 13 -14.41 8.61 26.64
C PHE A 13 -15.94 8.67 26.59
N ASP A 14 -16.58 7.85 25.75
CA ASP A 14 -18.02 7.76 25.67
C ASP A 14 -18.59 6.94 26.84
N LYS A 15 -19.51 7.54 27.60
CA LYS A 15 -20.10 6.91 28.79
C LYS A 15 -20.90 5.65 28.47
N THR A 16 -21.52 5.56 27.31
CA THR A 16 -22.30 4.38 26.89
C THR A 16 -21.36 3.20 26.66
N LEU A 17 -20.26 3.42 25.95
CA LEU A 17 -19.23 2.40 25.71
C LEU A 17 -18.54 1.99 27.01
N VAL A 18 -18.20 2.93 27.89
CA VAL A 18 -17.61 2.64 29.21
C VAL A 18 -18.53 1.72 30.02
N ASN A 19 -19.83 2.05 30.10
CA ASN A 19 -20.80 1.22 30.79
C ASN A 19 -20.98 -0.16 30.14
N ALA A 20 -20.95 -0.23 28.80
CA ALA A 20 -21.03 -1.49 28.07
C ALA A 20 -19.81 -2.40 28.33
N MET A 21 -18.60 -1.83 28.43
CA MET A 21 -17.41 -2.60 28.78
C MET A 21 -17.46 -3.09 30.23
N ARG A 22 -17.87 -2.23 31.18
CA ARG A 22 -18.06 -2.61 32.60
C ARG A 22 -19.09 -3.72 32.81
N ALA A 23 -20.10 -3.79 31.95
CA ALA A 23 -21.11 -4.85 32.00
C ALA A 23 -20.57 -6.24 31.58
N ARG A 24 -19.34 -6.30 31.03
CA ARG A 24 -18.68 -7.53 30.56
C ARG A 24 -17.31 -7.73 31.22
N PRO A 25 -17.27 -7.90 32.57
CA PRO A 25 -16.02 -8.12 33.30
C PRO A 25 -15.33 -9.44 32.94
N ASP A 26 -16.06 -10.38 32.33
CA ASP A 26 -15.54 -11.62 31.76
C ASP A 26 -14.60 -11.37 30.56
N LEU A 27 -14.82 -10.27 29.83
CA LEU A 27 -14.07 -9.92 28.62
C LEU A 27 -13.09 -8.77 28.83
N PHE A 28 -13.39 -7.85 29.76
CA PHE A 28 -12.67 -6.61 29.91
C PHE A 28 -12.40 -6.27 31.38
N GLU A 29 -11.21 -5.75 31.63
CA GLU A 29 -10.74 -5.29 32.91
C GLU A 29 -10.44 -3.79 32.81
N GLU A 30 -11.06 -2.97 33.66
CA GLU A 30 -10.78 -1.53 33.71
C GLU A 30 -9.48 -1.31 34.48
N LEU A 31 -8.45 -0.78 33.81
CA LEU A 31 -7.12 -0.61 34.41
C LEU A 31 -6.86 0.81 34.91
N PHE A 32 -7.46 1.81 34.26
CA PHE A 32 -7.19 3.21 34.56
C PHE A 32 -8.41 4.07 34.30
N VAL A 33 -8.62 5.06 35.18
CA VAL A 33 -9.74 6.00 35.13
C VAL A 33 -9.23 7.40 35.45
N GLU A 34 -9.30 8.29 34.47
CA GLU A 34 -9.06 9.73 34.63
C GLU A 34 -10.08 10.47 33.77
N PRO A 35 -11.24 10.86 34.35
CA PRO A 35 -12.35 11.39 33.56
C PRO A 35 -11.91 12.58 32.67
N PRO A 36 -12.26 12.57 31.37
CA PRO A 36 -13.24 11.68 30.73
C PRO A 36 -12.68 10.34 30.22
N PHE A 37 -11.39 10.04 30.40
CA PHE A 37 -10.73 8.88 29.84
C PHE A 37 -10.81 7.63 30.73
N HIS A 38 -11.14 6.50 30.12
CA HIS A 38 -11.19 5.19 30.73
C HIS A 38 -10.37 4.22 29.88
N VAL A 39 -9.50 3.44 30.52
CA VAL A 39 -8.66 2.44 29.84
C VAL A 39 -9.08 1.05 30.26
N PHE A 40 -9.48 0.24 29.29
CA PHE A 40 -9.82 -1.17 29.48
C PHE A 40 -8.78 -2.06 28.81
N ARG A 41 -8.47 -3.20 29.43
CA ARG A 41 -7.69 -4.29 28.84
C ARG A 41 -8.60 -5.50 28.60
N THR A 42 -8.36 -6.25 27.53
CA THR A 42 -9.01 -7.55 27.35
C THR A 42 -8.45 -8.57 28.35
N THR A 43 -9.32 -9.44 28.88
CA THR A 43 -8.90 -10.54 29.76
C THR A 43 -8.08 -11.59 29.01
N SER A 44 -8.33 -11.76 27.71
CA SER A 44 -7.50 -12.57 26.81
C SER A 44 -6.38 -11.74 26.20
N PHE A 45 -5.15 -12.26 26.22
CA PHE A 45 -4.05 -11.70 25.46
C PHE A 45 -4.29 -11.89 23.95
N ASN A 46 -4.28 -10.78 23.19
CA ASN A 46 -4.55 -10.78 21.76
C ASN A 46 -3.27 -10.38 21.01
N PRO A 47 -2.34 -11.32 20.75
CA PRO A 47 -1.01 -10.97 20.25
C PRO A 47 -1.03 -10.45 18.81
N ILE A 48 -0.24 -9.45 18.46
CA ILE A 48 -0.16 -8.98 17.07
C ILE A 48 0.44 -10.07 16.16
N VAL A 49 1.32 -10.91 16.69
CA VAL A 49 1.99 -12.00 15.98
C VAL A 49 1.69 -13.32 16.68
N SER A 50 1.35 -14.35 15.92
CA SER A 50 1.16 -15.71 16.45
C SER A 50 1.76 -16.74 15.52
N ILE A 51 2.17 -17.89 16.05
CA ILE A 51 2.76 -18.99 15.29
C ILE A 51 1.99 -20.28 15.56
N LYS A 52 1.81 -21.12 14.54
CA LYS A 52 1.16 -22.42 14.70
C LYS A 52 2.18 -23.45 15.21
N GLY A 53 1.94 -24.10 16.34
CA GLY A 53 2.83 -25.18 16.81
C GLY A 53 4.27 -24.74 17.10
N GLY A 54 4.45 -23.50 17.57
CA GLY A 54 5.73 -22.94 18.00
C GLY A 54 5.51 -21.85 19.07
N VAL A 55 6.57 -21.13 19.39
CA VAL A 55 6.56 -20.02 20.36
C VAL A 55 7.09 -18.76 19.68
N VAL A 56 6.39 -17.65 19.88
CA VAL A 56 6.93 -16.31 19.57
C VAL A 56 7.62 -15.82 20.83
N GLU A 57 8.93 -15.62 20.75
CA GLU A 57 9.78 -15.27 21.89
C GLU A 57 9.86 -13.75 22.08
N ASP A 58 9.93 -13.02 20.97
CA ASP A 58 10.09 -11.58 20.97
C ASP A 58 9.47 -10.98 19.70
N VAL A 59 8.88 -9.80 19.83
CA VAL A 59 8.30 -9.05 18.73
C VAL A 59 8.69 -7.59 18.87
N GLU A 60 9.44 -7.10 17.88
CA GLU A 60 9.79 -5.71 17.77
C GLU A 60 9.04 -5.08 16.59
N ILE A 61 8.26 -4.03 16.87
CA ILE A 61 7.48 -3.30 15.87
C ILE A 61 8.07 -1.91 15.71
N ARG A 62 8.49 -1.59 14.49
CA ARG A 62 9.00 -0.28 14.08
C ARG A 62 8.19 0.23 12.87
N PRO A 63 8.24 1.54 12.56
CA PRO A 63 7.62 2.04 11.35
C PRO A 63 8.13 1.30 10.10
N GLY A 64 7.23 0.61 9.40
CA GLY A 64 7.54 -0.15 8.19
C GLY A 64 8.34 -1.44 8.40
N GLU A 65 8.50 -1.92 9.64
CA GLU A 65 9.28 -3.12 9.95
C GLU A 65 8.70 -3.87 11.15
N ILE A 66 8.56 -5.19 11.03
CA ILE A 66 8.18 -6.08 12.13
C ILE A 66 9.22 -7.19 12.20
N VAL A 67 9.89 -7.31 13.35
CA VAL A 67 10.88 -8.36 13.61
C VAL A 67 10.30 -9.32 14.64
N VAL A 68 10.30 -10.61 14.31
CA VAL A 68 9.73 -11.68 15.11
C VAL A 68 10.80 -12.72 15.36
N LYS A 69 11.17 -12.94 16.63
CA LYS A 69 11.97 -14.10 17.04
C LYS A 69 11.03 -15.22 17.42
N TYR A 70 11.27 -16.40 16.86
CA TYR A 70 10.41 -17.55 17.10
C TYR A 70 11.20 -18.85 17.15
N SER A 71 10.60 -19.83 17.82
CA SER A 71 11.05 -21.21 17.86
C SER A 71 9.91 -22.16 17.49
N ALA A 72 10.16 -23.13 16.62
CA ALA A 72 9.17 -24.13 16.21
C ALA A 72 9.83 -25.49 15.95
N SER A 73 9.17 -26.59 16.29
CA SER A 73 9.73 -27.94 16.07
C SER A 73 9.72 -28.37 14.61
N ASN A 74 8.83 -27.81 13.78
CA ASN A 74 8.66 -28.14 12.37
C ASN A 74 8.37 -26.86 11.58
N ASP A 75 8.51 -26.93 10.26
CA ASP A 75 8.05 -25.88 9.34
C ASP A 75 6.59 -25.52 9.64
N THR A 76 6.32 -24.23 9.68
CA THR A 76 5.05 -23.72 10.16
C THR A 76 4.70 -22.36 9.58
N VAL A 77 3.63 -21.75 10.08
CA VAL A 77 3.11 -20.48 9.63
C VAL A 77 3.10 -19.50 10.79
N VAL A 78 3.71 -18.34 10.55
CA VAL A 78 3.56 -17.15 11.38
C VAL A 78 2.43 -16.30 10.80
N TYR A 79 1.46 -15.98 11.64
CA TYR A 79 0.35 -15.08 11.35
C TYR A 79 0.61 -13.73 12.00
N VAL A 80 0.56 -12.67 11.20
CA VAL A 80 0.75 -11.30 11.64
C VAL A 80 -0.55 -10.54 11.39
N ARG A 81 -1.10 -9.95 12.45
CA ARG A 81 -2.33 -9.13 12.42
C ARG A 81 -2.09 -7.74 11.85
N GLN A 82 -1.47 -7.73 10.68
CA GLN A 82 -1.15 -6.57 9.87
C GLN A 82 -1.81 -6.78 8.51
N VAL A 83 -2.51 -5.76 8.00
CA VAL A 83 -3.10 -5.81 6.67
C VAL A 83 -1.98 -5.97 5.64
N GLU A 84 -2.11 -6.96 4.77
CA GLU A 84 -1.26 -7.12 3.61
C GLU A 84 -1.67 -6.05 2.59
N TYR A 85 -0.84 -5.02 2.49
CA TYR A 85 -0.84 -4.07 1.38
C TYR A 85 0.34 -4.37 0.46
N PRO A 86 0.23 -4.07 -0.85
CA PRO A 86 1.37 -4.17 -1.75
C PRO A 86 2.60 -3.43 -1.20
N GLY A 87 3.75 -4.09 -1.19
CA GLY A 87 5.02 -3.55 -0.69
C GLY A 87 5.58 -4.24 0.55
N TRP A 88 4.84 -5.17 1.18
CA TRP A 88 5.42 -6.02 2.23
C TRP A 88 6.31 -7.12 1.64
N HIS A 89 7.46 -7.31 2.28
CA HIS A 89 8.39 -8.40 2.01
C HIS A 89 8.76 -9.09 3.32
N ALA A 90 9.16 -10.35 3.24
CA ALA A 90 9.58 -11.13 4.39
C ALA A 90 10.96 -11.77 4.16
N ARG A 91 11.75 -11.84 5.23
CA ARG A 91 13.00 -12.61 5.27
C ARG A 91 13.07 -13.45 6.52
N VAL A 92 13.51 -14.69 6.40
CA VAL A 92 13.91 -15.52 7.54
C VAL A 92 15.42 -15.67 7.51
N ASP A 93 16.10 -15.21 8.56
CA ASP A 93 17.56 -15.23 8.67
C ASP A 93 18.28 -14.66 7.43
N GLY A 94 17.69 -13.61 6.86
CA GLY A 94 18.21 -12.93 5.67
C GLY A 94 17.80 -13.53 4.33
N ARG A 95 17.20 -14.73 4.28
CA ARG A 95 16.66 -15.33 3.05
C ARG A 95 15.24 -14.85 2.79
N GLU A 96 14.96 -14.41 1.57
CA GLU A 96 13.63 -13.93 1.19
C GLU A 96 12.62 -15.09 1.17
N VAL A 97 11.45 -14.84 1.75
CA VAL A 97 10.33 -15.79 1.81
C VAL A 97 9.06 -15.10 1.35
N GLU A 98 8.12 -15.89 0.83
CA GLU A 98 6.87 -15.35 0.29
C GLU A 98 5.95 -14.82 1.41
N VAL A 99 5.37 -13.65 1.15
CA VAL A 99 4.31 -13.08 2.00
C VAL A 99 2.96 -13.57 1.47
N GLY A 100 2.31 -14.44 2.23
CA GLY A 100 0.98 -14.92 1.93
C GLY A 100 -0.11 -14.10 2.62
N ARG A 101 -1.37 -14.42 2.29
CA ARG A 101 -2.56 -13.80 2.88
C ARG A 101 -3.39 -14.81 3.67
N TYR A 102 -3.98 -14.36 4.77
CA TYR A 102 -5.08 -15.04 5.46
C TYR A 102 -6.19 -14.05 5.78
N TYR A 103 -7.40 -14.55 5.99
CA TYR A 103 -8.59 -13.71 6.19
C TYR A 103 -9.21 -14.03 7.55
N PRO A 104 -8.86 -13.29 8.62
CA PRO A 104 -9.51 -13.48 9.91
C PRO A 104 -10.99 -13.12 9.82
N ASN A 105 -11.79 -13.71 10.71
CA ASN A 105 -13.22 -13.45 10.76
C ASN A 105 -13.51 -12.15 11.53
N VAL A 106 -13.18 -11.01 10.91
CA VAL A 106 -13.45 -9.68 11.47
C VAL A 106 -14.78 -9.18 10.89
N PRO A 107 -15.79 -8.90 11.73
CA PRO A 107 -16.98 -8.18 11.27
C PRO A 107 -16.57 -6.78 10.83
N SER A 108 -16.68 -6.51 9.54
CA SER A 108 -16.31 -5.23 8.95
C SER A 108 -17.47 -4.68 8.12
N PHE A 109 -17.67 -3.37 8.24
CA PHE A 109 -18.64 -2.61 7.45
C PHE A 109 -17.85 -1.63 6.59
N VAL A 110 -17.95 -1.77 5.26
CA VAL A 110 -17.34 -0.82 4.33
C VAL A 110 -18.46 -0.08 3.62
N LEU A 111 -18.48 1.24 3.77
CA LEU A 111 -19.35 2.11 3.00
C LEU A 111 -18.69 2.34 1.64
N VAL A 112 -19.32 1.87 0.58
CA VAL A 112 -18.89 2.18 -0.79
C VAL A 112 -19.79 3.31 -1.29
N PRO A 113 -19.24 4.48 -1.68
CA PRO A 113 -20.03 5.51 -2.33
C PRO A 113 -20.78 4.91 -3.53
N ASP A 114 -22.08 5.18 -3.62
CA ASP A 114 -23.01 4.69 -4.65
C ASP A 114 -23.38 3.19 -4.66
N ASP A 115 -22.66 2.33 -3.92
CA ASP A 115 -22.85 0.86 -3.95
C ASP A 115 -23.35 0.28 -2.60
N GLY A 116 -23.63 1.15 -1.63
CA GLY A 116 -24.21 0.77 -0.34
C GLY A 116 -23.19 0.31 0.71
N THR A 117 -23.65 -0.53 1.65
CA THR A 117 -22.81 -1.04 2.76
C THR A 117 -22.46 -2.50 2.51
N LEU A 118 -21.16 -2.78 2.34
CA LEU A 118 -20.65 -4.15 2.31
C LEU A 118 -20.45 -4.65 3.74
N THR A 119 -21.14 -5.74 4.08
CA THR A 119 -20.98 -6.45 5.35
C THR A 119 -20.03 -7.62 5.17
N ASN A 120 -19.24 -7.95 6.21
CA ASN A 120 -18.29 -9.08 6.22
C ASN A 120 -17.20 -9.02 5.14
N TYR A 121 -16.72 -7.81 4.83
CA TYR A 121 -15.55 -7.62 3.99
C TYR A 121 -14.32 -8.41 4.52
N LYS A 122 -13.72 -9.24 3.67
CA LYS A 122 -12.58 -10.08 4.04
C LYS A 122 -11.29 -9.28 3.98
N ILE A 123 -10.80 -8.82 5.14
CA ILE A 123 -9.54 -8.07 5.23
C ILE A 123 -8.34 -9.04 5.11
N PRO A 124 -7.42 -8.87 4.14
CA PRO A 124 -6.26 -9.74 3.99
C PRO A 124 -5.18 -9.38 5.01
N PHE A 125 -4.90 -10.29 5.94
CA PHE A 125 -3.79 -10.17 6.89
C PHE A 125 -2.59 -11.02 6.43
N ILE A 126 -1.40 -10.70 6.95
CA ILE A 126 -0.14 -11.33 6.54
C ILE A 126 0.02 -12.72 7.17
N LYS A 127 0.30 -13.73 6.34
CA LYS A 127 0.85 -15.01 6.80
C LYS A 127 2.22 -15.25 6.13
N VAL A 128 3.14 -15.88 6.84
CA VAL A 128 4.45 -16.25 6.29
C VAL A 128 4.73 -17.70 6.64
N GLU A 129 5.09 -18.49 5.64
CA GLU A 129 5.60 -19.84 5.84
C GLU A 129 7.06 -19.76 6.27
N VAL A 130 7.38 -20.40 7.39
CA VAL A 130 8.68 -20.28 8.06
C VAL A 130 9.24 -21.67 8.41
N PRO A 131 10.56 -21.86 8.35
CA PRO A 131 11.19 -23.13 8.71
C PRO A 131 11.06 -23.45 10.21
N GLY A 132 11.13 -24.73 10.54
CA GLY A 132 11.33 -25.19 11.91
C GLY A 132 12.76 -24.89 12.41
N GLY A 133 12.88 -24.59 13.69
CA GLY A 133 14.12 -24.15 14.34
C GLY A 133 13.93 -22.85 15.11
N GLU A 134 15.03 -22.26 15.55
CA GLU A 134 15.10 -20.93 16.15
C GLU A 134 15.55 -19.94 15.09
N HIS A 135 14.72 -18.92 14.82
CA HIS A 135 14.92 -18.06 13.66
C HIS A 135 14.38 -16.66 13.90
N VAL A 136 14.81 -15.73 13.05
CA VAL A 136 14.32 -14.36 13.02
C VAL A 136 13.58 -14.09 11.71
N LEU A 137 12.26 -13.92 11.80
CA LEU A 137 11.44 -13.42 10.70
C LEU A 137 11.45 -11.89 10.73
N ARG A 138 11.84 -11.28 9.62
CA ARG A 138 11.81 -9.84 9.40
C ARG A 138 10.84 -9.51 8.27
N LEU A 139 9.74 -8.89 8.62
CA LEU A 139 8.82 -8.24 7.68
C LEU A 139 9.22 -6.79 7.51
N TYR A 140 9.33 -6.32 6.27
CA TYR A 140 9.64 -4.93 5.98
C TYR A 140 8.82 -4.42 4.81
N TYR A 141 8.42 -3.16 4.91
CA TYR A 141 7.63 -2.47 3.91
C TYR A 141 8.53 -1.65 2.99
N ARG A 142 8.33 -1.77 1.68
CA ARG A 142 8.92 -0.90 0.67
C ARG A 142 7.80 -0.18 -0.07
N LEU A 143 7.89 1.15 -0.09
CA LEU A 143 7.00 2.01 -0.87
C LEU A 143 7.15 1.76 -2.38
N SER A 144 8.34 1.35 -2.83
CA SER A 144 8.57 1.07 -4.25
C SER A 144 7.86 -0.23 -4.65
N THR A 145 6.79 -0.08 -5.42
CA THR A 145 6.06 -1.20 -6.00
C THR A 145 6.40 -1.37 -7.49
N PRO A 146 6.15 -2.54 -8.09
CA PRO A 146 6.23 -2.69 -9.55
C PRO A 146 5.36 -1.67 -10.32
N GLY A 147 4.28 -1.19 -9.71
CA GLY A 147 3.43 -0.14 -10.26
C GLY A 147 4.16 1.20 -10.46
N ASP A 148 5.13 1.52 -9.60
CA ASP A 148 5.93 2.74 -9.72
C ASP A 148 6.84 2.67 -10.95
N ALA A 149 7.42 1.49 -11.22
CA ALA A 149 8.23 1.27 -12.42
C ALA A 149 7.38 1.40 -13.70
N ILE A 150 6.17 0.83 -13.72
CA ILE A 150 5.25 0.94 -14.84
C ILE A 150 4.84 2.40 -15.08
N THR A 151 4.51 3.12 -14.01
CA THR A 151 4.16 4.55 -14.06
C THR A 151 5.31 5.38 -14.63
N LEU A 152 6.53 5.15 -14.15
CA LEU A 152 7.73 5.85 -14.60
C LEU A 152 8.00 5.60 -16.10
N VAL A 153 7.96 4.34 -16.53
CA VAL A 153 8.17 3.96 -17.95
C VAL A 153 7.09 4.59 -18.83
N SER A 154 5.84 4.57 -18.38
CA SER A 154 4.71 5.18 -19.11
C SER A 154 4.89 6.69 -19.25
N ALA A 155 5.31 7.38 -18.19
CA ALA A 155 5.58 8.81 -18.21
C ALA A 155 6.72 9.18 -19.16
N ILE A 156 7.82 8.42 -19.13
CA ILE A 156 8.96 8.61 -20.06
C ILE A 156 8.51 8.41 -21.51
N THR A 157 7.74 7.35 -21.78
CA THR A 157 7.24 7.04 -23.12
C THR A 157 6.33 8.15 -23.63
N LEU A 158 5.41 8.65 -22.79
CA LEU A 158 4.52 9.75 -23.14
C LEU A 158 5.31 11.04 -23.43
N ALA A 159 6.28 11.38 -22.58
CA ALA A 159 7.13 12.55 -22.78
C ALA A 159 7.90 12.47 -24.12
N ALA A 160 8.46 11.30 -24.45
CA ALA A 160 9.15 11.07 -25.71
C ALA A 160 8.23 11.25 -26.93
N LEU A 161 6.99 10.74 -26.86
CA LEU A 161 6.00 10.91 -27.93
C LEU A 161 5.60 12.38 -28.12
N VAL A 162 5.42 13.13 -27.03
CA VAL A 162 5.12 14.57 -27.08
C VAL A 162 6.27 15.32 -27.76
N VAL A 163 7.53 15.07 -27.36
CA VAL A 163 8.69 15.70 -27.99
C VAL A 163 8.81 15.35 -29.47
N LEU A 164 8.63 14.08 -29.84
CA LEU A 164 8.69 13.63 -31.24
C LEU A 164 7.58 14.29 -32.08
N SER A 165 6.36 14.39 -31.55
CA SER A 165 5.25 15.06 -32.22
C SER A 165 5.52 16.56 -32.42
N TYR A 166 6.12 17.22 -31.44
CA TYR A 166 6.50 18.63 -31.55
C TYR A 166 7.57 18.85 -32.62
N LEU A 167 8.62 18.02 -32.64
CA LEU A 167 9.70 18.10 -33.62
C LEU A 167 9.19 17.86 -35.04
N THR A 168 8.35 16.83 -35.25
CA THR A 168 7.76 16.54 -36.56
C THR A 168 6.85 17.68 -37.05
N GLN A 169 6.01 18.25 -36.19
CA GLN A 169 5.21 19.43 -36.53
C GLN A 169 6.09 20.64 -36.91
N ARG A 170 7.21 20.86 -36.22
CA ARG A 170 8.15 21.94 -36.53
C ARG A 170 8.82 21.75 -37.88
N VAL A 171 9.23 20.53 -38.22
CA VAL A 171 9.78 20.18 -39.53
C VAL A 171 8.76 20.39 -40.65
N ILE A 172 7.53 19.90 -40.47
CA ILE A 172 6.44 20.07 -41.45
C ILE A 172 6.12 21.55 -41.69
N ARG A 173 6.03 22.36 -40.63
CA ARG A 173 5.82 23.82 -40.76
C ARG A 173 6.99 24.51 -41.46
N GLY A 174 8.23 24.15 -41.11
CA GLY A 174 9.43 24.68 -41.78
C GLY A 174 9.47 24.35 -43.28
N ALA A 175 9.18 23.10 -43.64
CA ALA A 175 9.10 22.67 -45.04
C ALA A 175 8.00 23.40 -45.82
N LYS A 176 6.84 23.64 -45.19
CA LYS A 176 5.74 24.40 -45.79
C LYS A 176 6.14 25.86 -46.06
N LEU A 177 6.84 26.51 -45.12
CA LEU A 177 7.33 27.88 -45.27
C LEU A 177 8.38 28.03 -46.38
N LEU A 178 9.30 27.07 -46.51
CA LEU A 178 10.30 27.04 -47.58
C LEU A 178 9.64 26.86 -48.96
N ARG A 179 8.64 25.98 -49.07
CA ARG A 179 7.88 25.76 -50.31
C ARG A 179 7.11 27.01 -50.76
N SER A 180 6.42 27.69 -49.83
CA SER A 180 5.72 28.95 -50.15
C SER A 180 6.68 30.10 -50.50
N GLY A 181 7.89 30.13 -49.93
CA GLY A 181 8.91 31.12 -50.26
C GLY A 181 9.48 30.95 -51.69
N HIS A 182 9.64 29.71 -52.15
CA HIS A 182 10.04 29.41 -53.52
C HIS A 182 8.95 29.80 -54.54
N GLU A 183 7.68 29.53 -54.25
CA GLU A 183 6.55 29.94 -55.10
C GLU A 183 6.41 31.47 -55.20
N ALA A 184 6.69 32.20 -54.11
CA ALA A 184 6.67 33.67 -54.13
C ALA A 184 7.82 34.29 -54.94
N ARG A 185 9.00 33.65 -55.00
CA ARG A 185 10.13 34.12 -55.84
C ARG A 185 9.92 33.85 -57.33
N GLY A 186 9.21 32.79 -57.70
CA GLY A 186 8.88 32.47 -59.10
C GLY A 186 7.85 33.42 -59.74
N ARG A 187 7.17 34.26 -58.94
CA ARG A 187 6.14 35.21 -59.40
C ARG A 187 6.60 36.68 -59.43
N ARG A 188 7.90 36.99 -59.30
CA ARG A 188 8.36 38.37 -59.54
C ARG A 188 8.26 38.68 -61.05
N PRO A 189 7.45 39.67 -61.47
CA PRO A 189 7.41 40.07 -62.87
C PRO A 189 8.76 40.68 -63.26
N SER A 190 9.32 40.22 -64.38
CA SER A 190 10.45 40.88 -65.03
C SER A 190 10.01 42.25 -65.50
N SER A 191 10.45 43.30 -64.81
CA SER A 191 10.37 44.68 -65.30
C SER A 191 11.38 44.85 -66.44
N GLY A 192 11.03 44.36 -67.63
CA GLY A 192 11.68 44.70 -68.89
C GLY A 192 10.95 45.88 -69.50
N ALA A 193 11.49 47.08 -69.33
CA ALA A 193 11.03 48.28 -69.99
C ALA A 193 11.19 48.13 -71.52
N ALA A 194 10.11 48.29 -72.26
CA ALA A 194 10.14 48.58 -73.68
C ALA A 194 9.46 49.94 -73.91
N LEU A 195 10.26 50.96 -74.23
CA LEU A 195 9.79 52.23 -74.77
C LEU A 195 9.77 52.10 -76.30
N PRO A 196 8.65 52.40 -77.00
CA PRO A 196 8.70 52.76 -78.41
C PRO A 196 8.86 54.28 -78.55
N GLY A 197 9.67 54.67 -79.55
CA GLY A 197 9.91 56.07 -79.93
C GLY A 197 8.84 56.68 -80.82
#